data_AF-A0A0W0EUM8-F1
#
_entry.id   AF-A0A0W0EUM8-F1
#
_cell.length_a   1.000
_cell.length_b   1.000
_cell.length_c   1.000
_cell.angle_alpha   90.00
_cell.angle_beta   90.00
_cell.angle_gamma   90.00
#
_symmetry.space_group_name_H-M   'P 1'
#
loop_
_entity.id
_entity.type
_entity.pdbx_description
1 polymer ?
#
loop_
_entity_poly.entity_id
_entity_poly.type
_entity_poly.pdbx_seq_one_letter_code
_entity_poly.pdbx_strand_id
1 'polypeptide(L)'
;MSDLSLETYKFIAIWVEAIFWGMYTVLFGICMYVLLSARKRCTTGTVNKPFLATAMVLYFLSTIHFLNDFARGYIGFLEYGDKGGPKKYYEEISVWHYLFREAIYMTIKQVIAADALLVYRLYIVWGRKKRFTAAPLVLLTATAVFGYLTVWGFSRVEPGQNDHAASIYHWAVGLFSLSLVTNVVVTGLIGKFPTGNYLAVELHSQYI
;
A
#
# COMPACT_ATOMS: atom_id res chain seq x y z
N MET A 1 0.11 35.31 1.33
CA MET A 1 0.92 34.84 2.49
C MET A 1 0.80 33.32 2.73
N SER A 2 0.13 32.56 1.87
CA SER A 2 -0.17 31.12 2.01
C SER A 2 0.81 30.17 1.33
N ASP A 3 1.72 30.66 0.49
CA ASP A 3 2.47 29.77 -0.41
C ASP A 3 3.82 29.33 0.17
N LEU A 4 4.36 30.08 1.14
CA LEU A 4 5.61 29.75 1.82
C LEU A 4 5.45 28.49 2.69
N SER A 5 4.22 28.20 3.15
CA SER A 5 3.93 26.99 3.93
C SER A 5 3.88 25.74 3.05
N LEU A 6 3.45 25.83 1.79
CA LEU A 6 3.32 24.69 0.89
C LEU A 6 4.68 24.11 0.50
N GLU A 7 5.65 24.97 0.15
CA GLU A 7 7.00 24.54 -0.19
C GLU A 7 7.70 23.91 1.01
N THR A 8 7.56 24.52 2.18
CA THR A 8 8.09 24.00 3.45
C THR A 8 7.47 22.65 3.80
N TYR A 9 6.15 22.51 3.66
CA TYR A 9 5.44 21.25 3.89
C TYR A 9 5.94 20.14 2.96
N LYS A 10 6.07 20.42 1.66
CA LYS A 10 6.54 19.43 0.68
C LYS A 10 7.99 19.00 0.93
N PHE A 11 8.84 19.95 1.30
CA PHE A 11 10.22 19.65 1.68
C PHE A 11 10.25 18.67 2.85
N ILE A 12 9.53 18.98 3.93
CA ILE A 12 9.45 18.11 5.12
C ILE A 12 8.85 16.75 4.75
N ALA A 13 7.80 16.71 3.91
CA ALA A 13 7.16 15.47 3.49
C ALA A 13 8.12 14.52 2.77
N ILE A 14 8.96 15.01 1.86
CA ILE A 14 9.94 14.18 1.13
C ILE A 14 10.98 13.59 2.09
N TRP A 15 11.47 14.36 3.06
CA TRP A 15 12.41 13.86 4.07
C TRP A 15 11.79 12.78 4.96
N VAL A 16 10.55 13.01 5.40
CA VAL A 16 9.80 12.02 6.17
C VAL A 16 9.58 10.75 5.36
N GLU A 17 9.20 10.86 4.09
CA GLU A 17 9.02 9.73 3.18
C GLU A 17 10.33 8.94 2.98
N ALA A 18 11.46 9.63 2.83
CA ALA A 18 12.78 9.00 2.72
C ALA A 18 13.15 8.17 3.96
N ILE A 19 12.85 8.67 5.16
CA ILE A 19 13.07 7.95 6.42
C ILE A 19 12.23 6.67 6.45
N PHE A 20 10.94 6.77 6.12
CA PHE A 20 10.05 5.62 6.08
C PHE A 20 10.47 4.58 5.04
N TRP A 21 10.90 5.02 3.85
CA TRP A 21 11.43 4.12 2.82
C TRP A 21 12.72 3.42 3.27
N GLY A 22 13.63 4.13 3.96
CA GLY A 22 14.82 3.54 4.55
C GLY A 22 14.49 2.44 5.58
N MET A 23 13.55 2.72 6.49
CA MET A 23 13.06 1.73 7.46
C MET A 23 12.43 0.51 6.75
N TYR A 24 11.63 0.74 5.71
CA TYR A 24 11.00 -0.32 4.93
C TYR A 24 12.03 -1.21 4.23
N THR A 25 13.13 -0.64 3.75
CA THR A 25 14.25 -1.37 3.14
C THR A 25 14.92 -2.33 4.12
N VAL A 26 15.15 -1.89 5.36
CA VAL A 26 15.70 -2.76 6.41
C VAL A 26 14.75 -3.92 6.73
N LEU A 27 13.45 -3.64 6.87
CA LEU A 27 12.43 -4.68 7.09
C LEU A 27 12.37 -5.67 5.92
N PHE A 28 12.47 -5.20 4.69
CA PHE A 28 12.55 -6.05 3.51
C PHE A 28 13.79 -6.96 3.55
N GLY A 29 14.96 -6.41 3.90
CA GLY A 29 16.19 -7.17 4.07
C GLY A 29 16.07 -8.29 5.12
N ILE A 30 15.50 -7.97 6.29
CA ILE A 30 15.23 -8.96 7.35
C ILE A 30 14.24 -10.02 6.85
N CYS A 31 13.15 -9.61 6.19
CA CYS A 31 12.14 -10.53 5.66
C CYS A 31 12.75 -11.51 4.64
N MET A 32 13.57 -11.00 3.72
CA MET A 32 14.31 -11.80 2.75
C MET A 32 15.28 -12.76 3.44
N TYR A 33 16.04 -12.29 4.43
CA TYR A 33 16.95 -13.12 5.20
C TYR A 33 16.22 -14.27 5.90
N VAL A 34 15.08 -13.99 6.54
CA VAL A 34 14.26 -15.01 7.23
C VAL A 34 13.67 -16.00 6.23
N LEU A 35 13.11 -15.54 5.11
CA LEU A 35 12.53 -16.41 4.08
C LEU A 35 13.58 -17.32 3.43
N LEU A 36 14.76 -16.79 3.13
CA LEU A 36 15.87 -17.54 2.54
C LEU A 36 16.56 -18.46 3.56
N SER A 37 16.60 -18.06 4.84
CA SER A 37 17.14 -18.90 5.92
C SER A 37 16.19 -20.03 6.32
N ALA A 38 14.87 -19.79 6.26
CA ALA A 38 13.85 -20.82 6.44
C ALA A 38 13.92 -21.89 5.34
N ARG A 39 14.23 -21.49 4.09
CA ARG A 39 14.52 -22.42 2.98
C ARG A 39 15.69 -23.36 3.29
N LYS A 40 16.70 -22.91 4.04
CA LYS A 40 17.85 -23.75 4.45
C LYS A 40 17.55 -24.66 5.64
N ARG A 41 16.60 -24.30 6.50
CA ARG A 41 16.27 -25.04 7.74
C ARG A 41 15.22 -26.14 7.58
N CYS A 42 14.37 -26.09 6.55
CA CYS A 42 13.29 -27.05 6.34
C CYS A 42 13.55 -27.95 5.12
N THR A 43 13.96 -29.20 5.35
CA THR A 43 14.17 -30.25 4.32
C THR A 43 12.88 -30.70 3.62
N THR A 44 11.70 -30.38 4.17
CA THR A 44 10.39 -30.85 3.68
C THR A 44 9.37 -29.73 3.38
N GLY A 45 9.71 -28.46 3.66
CA GLY A 45 8.76 -27.34 3.56
C GLY A 45 8.90 -26.61 2.23
N THR A 46 7.96 -26.79 1.30
CA THR A 46 7.86 -25.95 0.10
C THR A 46 7.79 -24.49 0.53
N VAL A 47 8.83 -23.71 0.23
CA VAL A 47 8.82 -22.26 0.42
C VAL A 47 7.57 -21.73 -0.27
N ASN A 48 6.75 -20.94 0.42
CA ASN A 48 5.63 -20.22 -0.19
C ASN A 48 6.20 -19.17 -1.17
N LYS A 49 6.62 -19.63 -2.36
CA LYS A 49 7.00 -18.83 -3.55
C LYS A 49 6.14 -17.57 -3.71
N PRO A 50 4.81 -17.62 -3.51
CA PRO A 50 3.97 -16.43 -3.58
C PRO A 50 4.31 -15.36 -2.53
N PHE A 51 4.64 -15.72 -1.29
CA PHE A 51 4.99 -14.76 -0.25
C PHE A 51 6.26 -13.98 -0.61
N LEU A 52 7.25 -14.67 -1.17
CA LEU A 52 8.48 -14.05 -1.67
C LEU A 52 8.19 -13.13 -2.85
N ALA A 53 7.47 -13.61 -3.85
CA ALA A 53 7.10 -12.83 -5.03
C ALA A 53 6.35 -11.55 -4.65
N THR A 54 5.46 -11.64 -3.68
CA THR A 54 4.64 -10.52 -3.24
C THR A 54 5.40 -9.51 -2.39
N ALA A 55 6.34 -9.95 -1.55
CA ALA A 55 7.22 -9.05 -0.82
C ALA A 55 8.11 -8.26 -1.79
N MET A 56 8.60 -8.91 -2.84
CA MET A 56 9.36 -8.24 -3.90
C MET A 56 8.49 -7.20 -4.61
N VAL A 57 7.27 -7.57 -5.03
CA VAL A 57 6.34 -6.66 -5.72
C VAL A 57 6.06 -5.41 -4.86
N LEU A 58 5.67 -5.58 -3.59
CA LEU A 58 5.41 -4.43 -2.71
C LEU A 58 6.64 -3.54 -2.51
N TYR A 59 7.83 -4.13 -2.42
CA TYR A 59 9.08 -3.39 -2.28
C TYR A 59 9.40 -2.58 -3.54
N PHE A 60 9.24 -3.17 -4.73
CA PHE A 60 9.41 -2.46 -5.99
C PHE A 60 8.41 -1.33 -6.17
N LEU A 61 7.12 -1.57 -5.88
CA LEU A 61 6.10 -0.52 -5.96
C LEU A 61 6.40 0.64 -4.99
N SER A 62 6.78 0.34 -3.75
CA SER A 62 7.18 1.37 -2.77
C SER A 62 8.42 2.14 -3.21
N THR A 63 9.40 1.47 -3.80
CA THR A 63 10.62 2.12 -4.31
C THR A 63 10.31 3.01 -5.51
N ILE A 64 9.43 2.57 -6.42
CA ILE A 64 8.98 3.39 -7.56
C ILE A 64 8.23 4.62 -7.06
N HIS A 65 7.33 4.47 -6.07
CA HIS A 65 6.62 5.59 -5.45
C HIS A 65 7.61 6.64 -4.92
N PHE A 66 8.53 6.20 -4.04
CA PHE A 66 9.54 7.08 -3.46
C PHE A 66 10.44 7.75 -4.50
N LEU A 67 10.93 7.00 -5.49
CA LEU A 67 11.78 7.56 -6.56
C LEU A 67 11.05 8.61 -7.38
N ASN A 68 9.76 8.39 -7.65
CA ASN A 68 8.91 9.32 -8.39
C ASN A 68 8.75 10.62 -7.59
N ASP A 69 8.50 10.54 -6.29
CA ASP A 69 8.39 11.71 -5.41
C ASP A 69 9.72 12.42 -5.20
N PHE A 70 10.82 11.67 -5.08
CA PHE A 70 12.17 12.21 -4.97
C PHE A 70 12.64 12.92 -6.25
N ALA A 71 12.47 12.31 -7.43
CA ALA A 71 12.84 12.92 -8.71
C ALA A 71 12.07 14.23 -8.95
N ARG A 72 10.81 14.29 -8.52
CA ARG A 72 10.00 15.50 -8.60
C ARG A 72 10.39 16.56 -7.59
N GLY A 73 10.71 16.16 -6.36
CA GLY A 73 11.31 17.04 -5.38
C GLY A 73 12.58 17.67 -5.93
N TYR A 74 13.45 16.85 -6.50
CA TYR A 74 14.69 17.29 -7.13
C TYR A 74 14.46 18.31 -8.26
N ILE A 75 13.57 18.03 -9.23
CA ILE A 75 13.23 18.95 -10.32
C ILE A 75 12.61 20.26 -9.77
N GLY A 76 11.67 20.15 -8.81
CA GLY A 76 10.99 21.30 -8.22
C GLY A 76 11.90 22.21 -7.38
N PHE A 77 12.94 21.66 -6.75
CA PHE A 77 13.88 22.42 -5.91
C PHE A 77 15.10 22.93 -6.70
N LEU A 78 15.69 22.15 -7.62
CA LEU A 78 16.92 22.56 -8.34
C LEU A 78 16.64 23.30 -9.66
N GLU A 79 15.71 22.82 -10.48
CA GLU A 79 15.57 23.30 -11.87
C GLU A 79 14.75 24.61 -11.95
N TYR A 80 13.88 24.85 -10.97
CA TYR A 80 13.09 26.07 -10.83
C TYR A 80 13.56 27.02 -9.72
N GLY A 81 14.61 26.65 -8.96
CA GLY A 81 15.20 27.53 -7.95
C GLY A 81 15.73 28.85 -8.52
N ASP A 82 16.22 28.83 -9.77
CA ASP A 82 16.91 29.97 -10.40
C ASP A 82 16.00 30.81 -11.33
N LYS A 83 14.79 30.34 -11.67
CA LYS A 83 13.86 30.97 -12.64
C LYS A 83 12.57 31.56 -12.02
N GLY A 84 12.48 31.64 -10.69
CA GLY A 84 11.31 32.20 -9.99
C GLY A 84 10.75 31.33 -8.85
N GLY A 85 11.46 30.28 -8.44
CA GLY A 85 11.13 29.42 -7.31
C GLY A 85 10.13 28.30 -7.64
N PRO A 86 9.92 27.37 -6.69
CA PRO A 86 8.99 26.24 -6.84
C PRO A 86 7.55 26.69 -7.16
N LYS A 87 7.16 27.91 -6.74
CA LYS A 87 5.87 28.53 -7.10
C LYS A 87 5.55 28.55 -8.59
N LYS A 88 6.46 28.97 -9.47
CA LYS A 88 6.17 29.06 -10.92
C LYS A 88 5.96 27.69 -11.56
N TYR A 89 6.69 26.67 -11.08
CA TYR A 89 6.52 25.28 -11.49
C TYR A 89 5.18 24.68 -10.99
N TYR A 90 4.73 25.09 -9.81
CA TYR A 90 3.44 24.67 -9.25
C TYR A 90 2.26 25.52 -9.76
N GLU A 91 2.47 26.76 -10.21
CA GLU A 91 1.46 27.67 -10.79
C GLU A 91 1.23 27.44 -12.30
N GLU A 92 2.16 26.81 -13.02
CA GLU A 92 1.94 26.29 -14.38
C GLU A 92 1.13 24.97 -14.27
N ILE A 93 -0.13 25.15 -13.88
CA ILE A 93 -1.15 24.22 -13.33
C ILE A 93 -1.61 23.10 -14.30
N SER A 94 -0.75 22.60 -15.18
CA SER A 94 -0.93 21.29 -15.82
C SER A 94 -0.23 20.17 -15.02
N VAL A 95 0.81 20.51 -14.26
CA VAL A 95 1.63 19.53 -13.55
C VAL A 95 0.93 19.04 -12.28
N TRP A 96 0.33 19.88 -11.45
CA TRP A 96 -0.27 19.44 -10.17
C TRP A 96 -1.37 18.37 -10.32
N HIS A 97 -2.23 18.49 -11.33
CA HIS A 97 -3.23 17.47 -11.64
C HIS A 97 -2.57 16.15 -12.03
N TYR A 98 -1.52 16.20 -12.84
CA TYR A 98 -0.73 15.05 -13.20
C TYR A 98 -0.02 14.42 -11.99
N LEU A 99 0.56 15.25 -11.10
CA LEU A 99 1.24 14.83 -9.88
C LEU A 99 0.31 14.09 -8.92
N PHE A 100 -0.84 14.69 -8.60
CA PHE A 100 -1.82 14.07 -7.73
C PHE A 100 -2.34 12.77 -8.32
N ARG A 101 -2.62 12.76 -9.62
CA ARG A 101 -3.11 11.57 -10.31
C ARG A 101 -2.10 10.42 -10.25
N GLU A 102 -0.84 10.68 -10.56
CA GLU A 102 0.21 9.66 -10.56
C GLU A 102 0.50 9.14 -9.14
N ALA A 103 0.60 10.03 -8.16
CA ALA A 103 0.83 9.65 -6.76
C ALA A 103 -0.30 8.75 -6.24
N ILE A 104 -1.55 9.19 -6.42
CA ILE A 104 -2.73 8.46 -5.95
C ILE A 104 -2.86 7.10 -6.66
N TYR A 105 -2.60 7.06 -7.96
CA TYR A 105 -2.64 5.81 -8.72
C TYR A 105 -1.60 4.81 -8.22
N MET A 106 -0.38 5.26 -7.92
CA MET A 106 0.68 4.42 -7.33
C MET A 106 0.31 3.96 -5.91
N THR A 107 -0.20 4.86 -5.05
CA THR A 107 -0.63 4.51 -3.68
C THR A 107 -1.76 3.48 -3.69
N ILE A 108 -2.76 3.64 -4.55
CA ILE A 108 -3.90 2.70 -4.64
C ILE A 108 -3.43 1.31 -5.08
N LYS A 109 -2.51 1.23 -6.05
CA LYS A 109 -1.91 -0.06 -6.45
C LYS A 109 -1.19 -0.73 -5.30
N GLN A 110 -0.46 0.03 -4.49
CA GLN A 110 0.21 -0.48 -3.30
C GLN A 110 -0.81 -1.01 -2.27
N VAL A 111 -1.89 -0.27 -2.01
CA VAL A 111 -2.96 -0.69 -1.09
C VAL A 111 -3.64 -1.98 -1.56
N ILE A 112 -3.99 -2.07 -2.85
CA ILE A 112 -4.61 -3.28 -3.41
C ILE A 112 -3.66 -4.47 -3.33
N ALA A 113 -2.37 -4.28 -3.63
CA ALA A 113 -1.36 -5.34 -3.52
C ALA A 113 -1.19 -5.80 -2.06
N ALA A 114 -1.23 -4.88 -1.10
CA ALA A 114 -1.17 -5.18 0.33
C ALA A 114 -2.43 -5.93 0.82
N ASP A 115 -3.62 -5.50 0.42
CA ASP A 115 -4.87 -6.17 0.78
C ASP A 115 -4.96 -7.57 0.15
N ALA A 116 -4.56 -7.73 -1.12
CA ALA A 116 -4.50 -9.02 -1.80
C ALA A 116 -3.61 -10.02 -1.05
N LEU A 117 -2.53 -9.54 -0.45
CA LEU A 117 -1.64 -10.35 0.36
C LEU A 117 -2.27 -10.86 1.65
N LEU A 118 -3.07 -10.04 2.30
CA LEU A 118 -3.80 -10.43 3.51
C LEU A 118 -4.80 -11.53 3.18
N VAL A 119 -5.55 -11.37 2.08
CA VAL A 119 -6.47 -12.42 1.58
C VAL A 119 -5.71 -13.70 1.24
N TYR A 120 -4.53 -13.57 0.61
CA TYR A 120 -3.68 -14.71 0.28
C TYR A 120 -3.19 -15.46 1.53
N ARG A 121 -2.73 -14.74 2.56
CA ARG A 121 -2.32 -15.32 3.85
C ARG A 121 -3.48 -16.08 4.49
N LEU A 122 -4.67 -15.49 4.52
CA LEU A 122 -5.86 -16.15 5.05
C LEU A 122 -6.18 -17.45 4.30
N TYR A 123 -6.09 -17.42 2.96
CA TYR A 123 -6.37 -18.58 2.11
C TYR A 123 -5.42 -19.76 2.40
N ILE A 124 -4.13 -19.47 2.66
CA ILE A 124 -3.17 -20.50 3.09
C ILE A 124 -3.51 -21.03 4.48
N VAL A 125 -3.67 -20.14 5.46
CA VAL A 125 -3.93 -20.52 6.87
C VAL A 125 -5.15 -21.43 6.95
N TRP A 126 -6.22 -21.10 6.23
CA TRP A 126 -7.45 -21.89 6.22
C TRP A 126 -7.46 -23.12 5.30
N GLY A 127 -6.30 -23.56 4.83
CA GLY A 127 -6.17 -24.80 4.05
C GLY A 127 -6.97 -24.79 2.75
N ARG A 128 -6.99 -23.64 2.05
CA ARG A 128 -7.70 -23.42 0.77
C ARG A 128 -9.23 -23.47 0.82
N LYS A 129 -9.85 -23.44 1.99
CA LYS A 129 -11.32 -23.41 2.13
C LYS A 129 -11.90 -22.05 1.71
N LYS A 130 -12.43 -21.96 0.48
CA LYS A 130 -12.95 -20.72 -0.14
C LYS A 130 -14.07 -20.01 0.64
N ARG A 131 -14.78 -20.71 1.53
CA ARG A 131 -15.91 -20.17 2.31
C ARG A 131 -15.52 -18.97 3.19
N PHE A 132 -14.30 -18.96 3.74
CA PHE A 132 -13.82 -17.88 4.62
C PHE A 132 -13.06 -16.78 3.88
N THR A 133 -12.65 -17.05 2.64
CA THR A 133 -11.98 -16.08 1.76
C THR A 133 -12.97 -15.14 1.07
N ALA A 134 -14.25 -15.52 0.98
CA ALA A 134 -15.27 -14.74 0.29
C ALA A 134 -15.48 -13.34 0.90
N ALA A 135 -15.56 -13.22 2.23
CA ALA A 135 -15.77 -11.93 2.89
C ALA A 135 -14.60 -10.93 2.66
N PRO A 136 -13.32 -11.32 2.86
CA PRO A 136 -12.18 -10.48 2.50
C PRO A 136 -12.10 -10.15 1.00
N LEU A 137 -12.54 -11.07 0.13
CA LEU A 137 -12.54 -10.84 -1.31
C LEU A 137 -13.55 -9.75 -1.71
N VAL A 138 -14.74 -9.76 -1.11
CA VAL A 138 -15.75 -8.71 -1.32
C VAL A 138 -15.24 -7.36 -0.84
N LEU A 139 -14.61 -7.31 0.34
CA LEU A 139 -14.00 -6.09 0.85
C LEU A 139 -12.88 -5.58 -0.07
N LEU A 140 -12.04 -6.47 -0.59
CA LEU A 140 -10.98 -6.11 -1.55
C LEU A 140 -11.56 -5.52 -2.85
N THR A 141 -12.64 -6.11 -3.38
CA THR A 141 -13.32 -5.53 -4.55
C THR A 141 -13.93 -4.17 -4.25
N ALA A 142 -14.48 -3.97 -3.04
CA ALA A 142 -14.97 -2.66 -2.61
C ALA A 142 -13.83 -1.64 -2.53
N THR A 143 -12.70 -1.97 -1.90
CA THR A 143 -11.51 -1.10 -1.84
C THR A 143 -11.04 -0.71 -3.25
N ALA A 144 -11.01 -1.66 -4.19
CA ALA A 144 -10.64 -1.39 -5.58
C ALA A 144 -11.64 -0.43 -6.29
N VAL A 145 -12.94 -0.59 -6.05
CA VAL A 145 -13.97 0.30 -6.60
C VAL A 145 -13.83 1.71 -6.04
N PHE A 146 -13.70 1.88 -4.73
CA PHE A 146 -13.49 3.20 -4.12
C PHE A 146 -12.19 3.85 -4.59
N GLY A 147 -11.12 3.07 -4.82
CA GLY A 147 -9.88 3.55 -5.41
C GLY A 147 -10.02 3.98 -6.87
N TYR A 148 -10.80 3.26 -7.68
CA TYR A 148 -11.05 3.70 -9.05
C TYR A 148 -11.90 4.98 -9.09
N LEU A 149 -12.88 5.11 -8.18
CA LEU A 149 -13.71 6.31 -8.04
C LEU A 149 -12.90 7.54 -7.62
N THR A 150 -11.93 7.41 -6.69
CA THR A 150 -11.03 8.53 -6.36
C THR A 150 -10.26 9.01 -7.57
N VAL A 151 -9.62 8.10 -8.32
CA VAL A 151 -8.86 8.45 -9.54
C VAL A 151 -9.75 9.09 -10.59
N TRP A 152 -10.96 8.56 -10.79
CA TRP A 152 -11.93 9.12 -11.72
C TRP A 152 -12.34 10.55 -11.31
N GLY A 153 -12.58 10.78 -10.01
CA GLY A 153 -12.83 12.11 -9.46
C GLY A 153 -11.72 13.10 -9.77
N PHE A 154 -10.48 12.73 -9.48
CA PHE A 154 -9.32 13.58 -9.75
C PHE A 154 -9.12 13.87 -11.24
N SER A 155 -9.47 12.94 -12.13
CA SER A 155 -9.36 13.15 -13.58
C SER A 155 -10.35 14.17 -14.15
N ARG A 156 -11.39 14.54 -13.38
CA ARG A 156 -12.47 15.45 -13.79
C ARG A 156 -12.37 16.84 -13.12
N VAL A 157 -11.40 17.06 -12.24
CA VAL A 157 -11.21 18.37 -11.60
C VAL A 157 -10.54 19.32 -12.58
N GLU A 158 -11.27 20.32 -13.07
CA GLU A 158 -10.69 21.45 -13.79
C GLU A 158 -10.10 22.49 -12.82
N PRO A 159 -9.04 23.23 -13.21
CA PRO A 159 -8.45 24.26 -12.36
C PRO A 159 -9.48 25.34 -11.99
N GLY A 160 -9.77 25.48 -10.68
CA GLY A 160 -10.62 26.55 -10.16
C GLY A 160 -12.03 26.14 -9.70
N GLN A 161 -12.43 24.88 -9.84
CA GLN A 161 -13.70 24.38 -9.26
C GLN A 161 -13.46 23.54 -8.01
N ASN A 162 -13.87 24.07 -6.85
CA ASN A 162 -13.69 23.45 -5.54
C ASN A 162 -14.77 22.39 -5.20
N ASP A 163 -15.82 22.28 -6.01
CA ASP A 163 -17.01 21.47 -5.67
C ASP A 163 -16.74 19.96 -5.65
N HIS A 164 -15.71 19.48 -6.35
CA HIS A 164 -15.39 18.05 -6.40
C HIS A 164 -14.39 17.58 -5.32
N ALA A 165 -13.73 18.49 -4.61
CA ALA A 165 -12.70 18.16 -3.62
C ALA A 165 -13.27 17.36 -2.43
N ALA A 166 -14.48 17.70 -1.97
CA ALA A 166 -15.14 17.00 -0.87
C ALA A 166 -15.52 15.55 -1.22
N SER A 167 -16.00 15.32 -2.44
CA SER A 167 -16.38 13.96 -2.89
C SER A 167 -15.16 13.05 -3.02
N ILE A 168 -14.07 13.60 -3.55
CA ILE A 168 -12.79 12.91 -3.66
C ILE A 168 -12.25 12.50 -2.28
N TYR A 169 -12.32 13.42 -1.31
CA TYR A 169 -11.91 13.14 0.06
C TYR A 169 -12.71 11.98 0.67
N HIS A 170 -14.04 12.00 0.52
CA HIS A 170 -14.89 10.91 1.03
C HIS A 170 -14.55 9.55 0.41
N TRP A 171 -14.27 9.49 -0.90
CA TRP A 171 -13.88 8.24 -1.55
C TRP A 171 -12.50 7.76 -1.07
N ALA A 172 -11.56 8.66 -0.81
CA ALA A 172 -10.24 8.32 -0.27
C ALA A 172 -10.35 7.80 1.17
N VAL A 173 -11.13 8.46 2.02
CA VAL A 173 -11.44 7.99 3.38
C VAL A 173 -12.10 6.61 3.33
N GLY A 174 -13.03 6.39 2.40
CA GLY A 174 -13.67 5.10 2.18
C GLY A 174 -12.68 3.99 1.83
N LEU A 175 -11.73 4.26 0.92
CA LEU A 175 -10.66 3.32 0.56
C LEU A 175 -9.79 2.92 1.76
N PHE A 176 -9.29 3.89 2.53
CA PHE A 176 -8.43 3.59 3.69
C PHE A 176 -9.20 2.88 4.80
N SER A 177 -10.46 3.27 5.01
CA SER A 177 -11.35 2.65 6.00
C SER A 177 -11.65 1.19 5.63
N LEU A 178 -11.93 0.89 4.36
CA LEU A 178 -12.17 -0.47 3.88
C LEU A 178 -10.92 -1.35 3.94
N SER A 179 -9.73 -0.81 3.62
CA SER A 179 -8.47 -1.54 3.81
C SER A 179 -8.23 -1.85 5.30
N LEU A 180 -8.51 -0.90 6.21
CA LEU A 180 -8.43 -1.13 7.65
C LEU A 180 -9.38 -2.24 8.10
N VAL A 181 -10.64 -2.18 7.69
CA VAL A 181 -11.64 -3.23 7.99
C VAL A 181 -11.19 -4.57 7.45
N THR A 182 -10.64 -4.62 6.24
CA THR A 182 -10.09 -5.84 5.62
C THR A 182 -8.96 -6.42 6.48
N ASN A 183 -8.03 -5.57 6.94
CA ASN A 183 -6.96 -5.96 7.85
C ASN A 183 -7.49 -6.54 9.17
N VAL A 184 -8.47 -5.88 9.80
CA VAL A 184 -9.08 -6.32 11.07
C VAL A 184 -9.81 -7.64 10.88
N VAL A 185 -10.62 -7.77 9.83
CA VAL A 185 -11.38 -9.00 9.53
C VAL A 185 -10.43 -10.16 9.23
N VAL A 186 -9.42 -9.97 8.39
CA VAL A 186 -8.43 -11.01 8.08
C VAL A 186 -7.68 -11.42 9.34
N THR A 187 -7.20 -10.46 10.14
CA THR A 187 -6.47 -10.76 11.37
C THR A 187 -7.35 -11.47 12.40
N GLY A 188 -8.61 -11.05 12.55
CA GLY A 188 -9.59 -11.71 13.41
C GLY A 188 -9.88 -13.14 12.95
N LEU A 189 -10.00 -13.39 11.65
CA LEU A 189 -10.18 -14.73 11.10
C LEU A 189 -8.94 -15.62 11.22
N ILE A 190 -7.74 -15.04 11.18
CA ILE A 190 -6.49 -15.76 11.48
C ILE A 190 -6.41 -16.07 12.98
N GLY A 191 -6.75 -15.13 13.86
CA GLY A 191 -6.77 -15.35 15.31
C GLY A 191 -7.83 -16.35 15.76
N LYS A 192 -8.96 -16.41 15.06
CA LYS A 192 -10.02 -17.40 15.26
C LYS A 192 -9.73 -18.74 14.56
N PHE A 193 -8.57 -18.89 13.91
CA PHE A 193 -8.15 -20.18 13.38
C PHE A 193 -8.10 -21.18 14.55
N PRO A 194 -8.95 -22.23 14.54
CA PRO A 194 -9.25 -22.96 15.74
C PRO A 194 -7.99 -23.70 16.20
N THR A 195 -7.55 -23.34 17.40
CA THR A 195 -6.80 -24.17 18.35
C THR A 195 -7.36 -25.60 18.45
N GLY A 196 -8.60 -25.84 17.99
CA GLY A 196 -9.20 -27.16 17.81
C GLY A 196 -8.50 -28.08 16.80
N ASN A 197 -7.82 -27.58 15.76
CA ASN A 197 -7.06 -28.44 14.84
C ASN A 197 -5.70 -28.86 15.41
N TYR A 198 -5.09 -28.05 16.28
CA TYR A 198 -3.89 -28.44 17.02
C TYR A 198 -4.24 -29.50 18.07
N LEU A 199 -5.34 -29.32 18.81
CA LEU A 199 -5.86 -30.34 19.74
C LEU A 199 -6.27 -31.64 19.04
N ALA A 200 -6.90 -31.58 17.85
CA ALA A 200 -7.26 -32.79 17.11
C ALA A 200 -6.04 -33.54 16.56
N VAL A 201 -4.97 -32.83 16.16
CA VAL A 201 -3.71 -33.46 15.71
C VAL A 201 -2.88 -33.97 16.89
N GLU A 202 -2.85 -33.26 18.02
CA GLU A 202 -2.19 -33.75 19.25
C GLU A 202 -2.91 -34.95 19.87
N LEU A 203 -4.24 -34.94 19.93
CA LEU A 203 -5.01 -36.09 20.42
C LEU A 203 -4.84 -37.32 19.51
N HIS A 204 -4.76 -37.13 18.19
CA HIS A 204 -4.53 -38.26 17.27
C HIS A 204 -3.09 -38.78 17.30
N SER A 205 -2.12 -37.97 17.75
CA SER A 205 -0.72 -38.36 17.95
C SER A 205 -0.44 -38.95 19.34
N GLN A 206 -1.33 -38.76 20.33
CA GLN A 206 -1.23 -39.41 21.65
C GLN A 206 -1.92 -40.78 21.70
N TYR A 207 -2.76 -41.11 20.72
CA TYR A 207 -3.50 -42.38 20.63
C TYR A 207 -2.95 -43.36 19.59
N ILE A 208 -1.78 -43.11 19.02
CA ILE A 208 -0.97 -44.04 18.19
C ILE A 208 0.38 -44.20 18.87
#